data_AF-K1ZLK6-F1
#
_entry.id   AF-K1ZLK6-F1
#
_cell.length_a   1.000
_cell.length_b   1.000
_cell.length_c   1.000
_cell.angle_alpha   90.00
_cell.angle_beta   90.00
_cell.angle_gamma   90.00
#
_symmetry.space_group_name_H-M   'P 1'
#
loop_
_entity.id
_entity.type
_entity.pdbx_description
1 polymer ?
#
loop_
_entity_poly.entity_id
_entity_poly.type
_entity_poly.pdbx_seq_one_letter_code
_entity_poly.pdbx_strand_id
1 'polypeptide(L)'
;MEPELLARKITDLISKEAFKLFRNKKFRRLTNFRNIKQIEQDRIFNELAVTGICLAMLMFETASEVKRDSQQNEEAQFLQLLSGELKFCYGSILKEIRVEEEFVVDWRTLTEMRLKEYQENFEESKTMFDFKKQNPWISICSIGGFLHITRSKGQPNDLLFKIILNWVGNLSLKMLKLTLNYS
;
A
#
# COMPACT_ATOMS: atom_id res chain seq x y z
N MET A 1 -12.01 -18.67 -5.04
CA MET A 1 -12.65 -17.47 -4.46
C MET A 1 -12.57 -16.37 -5.50
N GLU A 2 -13.62 -15.58 -5.72
CA GLU A 2 -13.56 -14.51 -6.71
C GLU A 2 -12.50 -13.45 -6.33
N PRO A 3 -11.67 -12.98 -7.29
CA PRO A 3 -10.68 -11.93 -7.06
C PRO A 3 -11.24 -10.69 -6.37
N GLU A 4 -12.47 -10.28 -6.72
CA GLU A 4 -13.17 -9.13 -6.13
C GLU A 4 -13.36 -9.27 -4.60
N LEU A 5 -13.80 -10.45 -4.14
CA LEU A 5 -14.02 -10.69 -2.72
C LEU A 5 -12.70 -10.65 -1.94
N LEU A 6 -11.63 -11.21 -2.52
CA LEU A 6 -10.31 -11.17 -1.90
C LEU A 6 -9.74 -9.75 -1.90
N ALA A 7 -9.89 -8.99 -2.98
CA ALA A 7 -9.52 -7.57 -3.06
C ALA A 7 -10.20 -6.79 -1.94
N ARG A 8 -11.51 -6.96 -1.74
CA ARG A 8 -12.25 -6.30 -0.65
C ARG A 8 -11.71 -6.65 0.73
N LYS A 9 -11.40 -7.92 0.99
CA LYS A 9 -10.79 -8.34 2.27
C LYS A 9 -9.40 -7.74 2.49
N ILE A 10 -8.59 -7.66 1.43
CA ILE A 10 -7.25 -7.06 1.48
C ILE A 10 -7.36 -5.54 1.72
N THR A 11 -8.24 -4.86 1.00
CA THR A 11 -8.51 -3.43 1.17
C THR A 11 -8.98 -3.13 2.59
N ASP A 12 -9.94 -3.90 3.12
CA ASP A 12 -10.39 -3.82 4.52
C ASP A 12 -9.23 -3.99 5.53
N LEU A 13 -8.37 -4.97 5.29
CA LEU A 13 -7.19 -5.23 6.13
C LEU A 13 -6.27 -4.02 6.12
N ILE A 14 -5.96 -3.47 4.94
CA ILE A 14 -5.12 -2.28 4.77
C ILE A 14 -5.72 -1.10 5.53
N SER A 15 -7.01 -0.81 5.34
CA SER A 15 -7.67 0.32 6.01
C SER A 15 -7.64 0.16 7.54
N LYS A 16 -7.91 -1.05 8.05
CA LYS A 16 -7.86 -1.35 9.49
C LYS A 16 -6.45 -1.17 10.05
N GLU A 17 -5.42 -1.64 9.34
CA GLU A 17 -4.03 -1.51 9.79
C GLU A 17 -3.50 -0.08 9.68
N ALA A 18 -3.86 0.65 8.62
CA ALA A 18 -3.59 2.08 8.48
C ALA A 18 -4.22 2.87 9.63
N PHE A 19 -5.49 2.59 9.97
CA PHE A 19 -6.18 3.24 11.09
C PHE A 19 -5.51 2.93 12.44
N LYS A 20 -5.10 1.67 12.68
CA LYS A 20 -4.35 1.31 13.89
C LYS A 20 -3.06 2.12 14.03
N LEU A 21 -2.29 2.25 12.96
CA LEU A 21 -1.07 3.06 12.96
C LEU A 21 -1.37 4.54 13.15
N PHE A 22 -2.36 5.07 12.45
CA PHE A 22 -2.84 6.44 12.57
C PHE A 22 -3.27 6.80 14.00
N ARG A 23 -3.86 5.85 14.74
CA ARG A 23 -4.24 6.01 16.16
C ARG A 23 -3.08 5.80 17.15
N ASN A 24 -1.94 5.25 16.70
CA ASN A 24 -0.83 4.91 17.57
C ASN A 24 -0.22 6.17 18.23
N LYS A 25 -0.07 6.14 19.56
CA LYS A 25 0.44 7.30 20.34
C LYS A 25 1.84 7.72 19.92
N LYS A 26 2.73 6.77 19.64
CA LYS A 26 4.12 7.03 19.22
C LYS A 26 4.15 7.64 17.82
N PHE A 27 3.38 7.07 16.88
CA PHE A 27 3.24 7.61 15.53
C PHE A 27 2.75 9.07 15.57
N ARG A 28 1.62 9.32 16.25
CA ARG A 28 1.03 10.67 16.40
C ARG A 28 2.00 11.70 17.00
N ARG A 29 2.82 11.28 17.97
CA ARG A 29 3.85 12.15 18.54
C ARG A 29 4.92 12.52 17.51
N LEU A 30 5.39 11.54 16.74
CA LEU A 30 6.44 11.74 15.73
C LEU A 30 5.96 12.56 14.53
N THR A 31 4.67 12.50 14.20
CA THR A 31 4.03 13.30 13.15
C THR A 31 3.43 14.61 13.66
N ASN A 32 3.71 14.99 14.92
CA ASN A 32 3.24 16.23 15.54
C ASN A 32 1.71 16.45 15.45
N PHE A 33 0.93 15.37 15.55
CA PHE A 33 -0.51 15.37 15.25
C PHE A 33 -1.34 16.44 15.95
N ARG A 34 -0.98 16.77 17.20
CA ARG A 34 -1.74 17.74 18.02
C ARG A 34 -1.63 19.17 17.49
N ASN A 35 -0.59 19.45 16.70
CA ASN A 35 -0.25 20.81 16.25
C ASN A 35 -0.49 21.00 14.74
N ILE A 36 -1.07 20.02 14.06
CA ILE A 36 -1.41 20.10 12.64
C ILE A 36 -2.93 20.13 12.46
N LYS A 37 -3.37 20.86 11.42
CA LYS A 37 -4.78 21.01 11.06
C LYS A 37 -5.38 19.66 10.68
N GLN A 38 -6.69 19.51 10.84
CA GLN A 38 -7.44 18.30 10.49
C GLN A 38 -7.14 17.83 9.05
N ILE A 39 -7.11 18.76 8.09
CA ILE A 39 -6.77 18.48 6.68
C ILE A 39 -5.42 17.77 6.54
N GLU A 40 -4.42 18.15 7.33
CA GLU A 40 -3.11 17.49 7.29
C GLU A 40 -3.12 16.12 7.97
N GLN A 41 -3.96 15.94 9.00
CA GLN A 41 -4.18 14.63 9.61
C GLN A 41 -4.85 13.68 8.62
N ASP A 42 -5.90 14.13 7.93
CA ASP A 42 -6.61 13.36 6.91
C ASP A 42 -5.68 12.99 5.76
N ARG A 43 -4.85 13.94 5.31
CA ARG A 43 -3.79 13.67 4.32
C ARG A 43 -2.85 12.56 4.79
N ILE A 44 -2.38 12.58 6.04
CA ILE A 44 -1.49 11.52 6.56
C ILE A 44 -2.19 10.16 6.58
N PHE A 45 -3.48 10.11 6.93
CA PHE A 45 -4.25 8.88 6.86
C PHE A 45 -4.37 8.36 5.42
N ASN A 46 -4.66 9.25 4.47
CA ASN A 46 -4.73 8.95 3.05
C ASN A 46 -3.38 8.41 2.55
N GLU A 47 -2.24 9.01 2.92
CA GLU A 47 -0.93 8.47 2.55
C GLU A 47 -0.71 7.05 3.11
N LEU A 48 -1.14 6.76 4.34
CA LEU A 48 -1.05 5.40 4.89
C LEU A 48 -1.90 4.41 4.10
N ALA A 49 -3.15 4.75 3.81
CA ALA A 49 -4.04 3.86 3.07
C ALA A 49 -3.53 3.59 1.64
N VAL A 50 -3.10 4.63 0.92
CA VAL A 50 -2.63 4.49 -0.47
C VAL A 50 -1.33 3.70 -0.52
N THR A 51 -0.40 3.93 0.40
CA THR A 51 0.85 3.15 0.46
C THR A 51 0.56 1.66 0.64
N GLY A 52 -0.42 1.29 1.47
CA GLY A 52 -0.81 -0.10 1.64
C GLY A 52 -1.46 -0.72 0.40
N ILE A 53 -2.30 0.05 -0.31
CA ILE A 53 -2.94 -0.40 -1.56
C ILE A 53 -1.89 -0.59 -2.66
N CYS A 54 -1.01 0.39 -2.87
CA CYS A 54 0.08 0.29 -3.83
C CYS A 54 1.00 -0.90 -3.53
N LEU A 55 1.34 -1.14 -2.25
CA LEU A 55 2.11 -2.31 -1.84
C LEU A 55 1.44 -3.61 -2.30
N ALA A 56 0.12 -3.74 -2.10
CA ALA A 56 -0.62 -4.94 -2.48
C ALA A 56 -0.59 -5.15 -4.00
N MET A 57 -0.90 -4.10 -4.78
CA MET A 57 -0.91 -4.15 -6.25
C MET A 57 0.47 -4.56 -6.80
N LEU A 58 1.53 -3.88 -6.37
CA LEU A 58 2.90 -4.15 -6.83
C LEU A 58 3.36 -5.56 -6.47
N MET A 59 3.03 -6.03 -5.26
CA MET A 59 3.33 -7.39 -4.85
C MET A 59 2.65 -8.44 -5.70
N PHE A 60 1.37 -8.27 -6.03
CA PHE A 60 0.62 -9.25 -6.81
C PHE A 60 0.94 -9.19 -8.30
N GLU A 61 1.26 -8.01 -8.84
CA GLU A 61 1.78 -7.86 -10.21
C GLU A 61 3.09 -8.61 -10.38
N THR A 62 4.08 -8.37 -9.51
CA THR A 62 5.36 -9.10 -9.55
C THR A 62 5.18 -10.59 -9.31
N ALA A 63 4.31 -10.99 -8.38
CA ALA A 63 4.03 -12.41 -8.16
C ALA A 63 3.39 -13.06 -9.39
N SER A 64 2.45 -12.38 -10.06
CA SER A 64 1.86 -12.83 -11.32
C SER A 64 2.91 -13.08 -12.41
N GLU A 65 3.87 -12.15 -12.57
CA GLU A 65 4.98 -12.30 -13.53
C GLU A 65 5.84 -13.52 -13.23
N VAL A 66 6.26 -13.69 -11.97
CA VAL A 66 7.06 -14.85 -11.53
C VAL A 66 6.32 -16.17 -11.78
N LYS A 67 5.01 -16.19 -11.53
CA LYS A 67 4.16 -17.38 -11.77
C LYS A 67 4.03 -17.70 -13.25
N ARG A 68 3.93 -16.69 -14.10
CA ARG A 68 3.90 -16.84 -15.56
C ARG A 68 5.20 -17.44 -16.08
N ASP A 69 6.34 -16.95 -15.61
CA ASP A 69 7.66 -17.49 -15.97
C ASP A 69 7.84 -18.94 -15.52
N SER A 70 7.18 -19.31 -14.42
CA SER A 70 7.15 -20.68 -13.87
C SER A 70 6.06 -21.57 -14.48
N GLN A 71 5.41 -21.13 -15.56
CA GLN A 71 4.31 -21.84 -16.25
C GLN A 71 3.05 -22.09 -15.40
N GLN A 72 2.86 -21.34 -14.31
CA GLN A 72 1.68 -21.40 -13.44
C GLN A 72 0.64 -20.37 -13.89
N ASN A 73 0.10 -20.55 -15.10
CA ASN A 73 -0.71 -19.54 -15.79
C ASN A 73 -2.02 -19.19 -15.07
N GLU A 74 -2.70 -20.15 -14.45
CA GLU A 74 -3.95 -19.90 -13.72
C GLU A 74 -3.71 -19.02 -12.48
N GLU A 75 -2.67 -19.33 -11.71
CA GLU A 75 -2.26 -18.54 -10.55
C GLU A 75 -1.81 -17.13 -10.97
N ALA A 76 -1.06 -17.03 -12.07
CA ALA A 76 -0.66 -15.75 -12.64
C ALA A 76 -1.87 -14.90 -13.04
N GLN A 77 -2.84 -15.49 -13.75
CA GLN A 77 -4.06 -14.81 -14.16
C GLN A 77 -4.89 -14.37 -12.95
N PHE A 78 -5.02 -15.22 -11.94
CA PHE A 78 -5.72 -14.88 -10.70
C PHE A 78 -5.10 -13.65 -10.01
N LEU A 79 -3.77 -13.64 -9.86
CA LEU A 79 -3.04 -12.53 -9.23
C LEU A 79 -3.13 -11.23 -10.06
N GLN A 80 -3.10 -11.34 -11.39
CA GLN A 80 -3.29 -10.20 -12.28
C GLN A 80 -4.69 -9.58 -12.13
N LEU A 81 -5.74 -10.41 -12.10
CA LEU A 81 -7.12 -9.96 -11.85
C LEU A 81 -7.24 -9.33 -10.46
N LEU A 82 -6.64 -9.95 -9.43
CA LEU A 82 -6.64 -9.42 -8.07
C LEU A 82 -6.01 -8.03 -7.98
N SER A 83 -4.88 -7.78 -8.66
CA SER A 83 -4.28 -6.43 -8.72
C SER A 83 -5.23 -5.42 -9.38
N GLY A 84 -5.87 -5.82 -10.48
CA GLY A 84 -6.88 -5.01 -11.17
C GLY A 84 -8.04 -4.62 -10.26
N GLU A 85 -8.58 -5.56 -9.49
CA GLU A 85 -9.68 -5.32 -8.55
C GLU A 85 -9.25 -4.37 -7.41
N LEU A 86 -8.04 -4.53 -6.87
CA LEU A 86 -7.50 -3.67 -5.81
C LEU A 86 -7.45 -2.20 -6.21
N LYS A 87 -7.16 -1.90 -7.49
CA LYS A 87 -7.10 -0.54 -8.02
C LYS A 87 -8.42 0.22 -7.80
N PHE A 88 -9.56 -0.45 -7.91
CA PHE A 88 -10.88 0.19 -7.84
C PHE A 88 -11.59 -0.05 -6.51
N CYS A 89 -11.23 -1.11 -5.79
CA CYS A 89 -11.98 -1.59 -4.62
C CYS A 89 -12.17 -0.52 -3.54
N TYR A 90 -11.13 0.21 -3.14
CA TYR A 90 -11.28 1.23 -2.10
C TYR A 90 -12.21 2.37 -2.55
N GLY A 91 -12.15 2.78 -3.82
CA GLY A 91 -13.09 3.75 -4.37
C GLY A 91 -14.54 3.26 -4.31
N SER A 92 -14.79 1.98 -4.58
CA SER A 92 -16.11 1.37 -4.43
C SER A 92 -16.59 1.36 -2.98
N ILE A 93 -15.70 1.04 -2.02
CA ILE A 93 -16.01 1.09 -0.58
C ILE A 93 -16.37 2.53 -0.15
N LEU A 94 -15.63 3.55 -0.63
CA LEU A 94 -15.95 4.95 -0.36
C LEU A 94 -17.36 5.32 -0.86
N LYS A 95 -17.74 4.88 -2.06
CA LYS A 95 -19.09 5.08 -2.60
C LYS A 95 -20.16 4.40 -1.75
N GLU A 96 -19.91 3.17 -1.28
CA GLU A 96 -20.84 2.43 -0.41
C GLU A 96 -21.15 3.19 0.89
N ILE A 97 -20.15 3.88 1.46
CA ILE A 97 -20.31 4.72 2.66
C ILE A 97 -20.75 6.16 2.34
N ARG A 98 -21.18 6.43 1.11
CA ARG A 98 -21.72 7.71 0.62
C ARG A 98 -20.74 8.88 0.65
N VAL A 99 -19.46 8.60 0.44
CA VAL A 99 -18.47 9.65 0.14
C VAL A 99 -18.80 10.26 -1.22
N GLU A 100 -18.67 11.58 -1.33
CA GLU A 100 -18.97 12.31 -2.57
C GLU A 100 -18.06 11.87 -3.72
N GLU A 101 -18.60 11.84 -4.94
CA GLU A 101 -17.89 11.30 -6.12
C GLU A 101 -16.56 12.01 -6.37
N GLU A 102 -16.47 13.32 -6.09
CA GLU A 102 -15.23 14.09 -6.24
C GLU A 102 -14.08 13.51 -5.40
N PHE A 103 -14.34 13.11 -4.15
CA PHE A 103 -13.31 12.51 -3.30
C PHE A 103 -12.95 11.09 -3.74
N VAL A 104 -13.88 10.37 -4.37
CA VAL A 104 -13.59 9.05 -4.96
C VAL A 104 -12.68 9.19 -6.16
N VAL A 105 -12.88 10.22 -6.99
CA VAL A 105 -12.01 10.55 -8.12
C VAL A 105 -10.62 10.95 -7.62
N ASP A 106 -10.54 11.88 -6.67
CA ASP A 106 -9.28 12.31 -6.07
C ASP A 106 -8.48 11.12 -5.52
N TRP A 107 -9.18 10.17 -4.89
CA TRP A 107 -8.54 9.00 -4.33
C TRP A 107 -7.96 8.05 -5.39
N ARG A 108 -8.68 7.85 -6.51
CA ARG A 108 -8.18 7.08 -7.65
C ARG A 108 -6.95 7.75 -8.25
N THR A 109 -7.01 9.07 -8.46
CA THR A 109 -5.88 9.85 -8.97
C THR A 109 -4.67 9.74 -8.05
N LEU A 110 -4.85 9.88 -6.73
CA LEU A 110 -3.77 9.73 -5.76
C LEU A 110 -3.15 8.32 -5.80
N THR A 111 -3.97 7.28 -5.92
CA THR A 111 -3.50 5.89 -6.03
C THR A 111 -2.66 5.68 -7.29
N GLU A 112 -3.12 6.17 -8.43
CA GLU A 112 -2.38 6.07 -9.71
C GLU A 112 -1.07 6.84 -9.68
N MET A 113 -1.08 8.06 -9.12
CA MET A 113 0.13 8.87 -8.95
C MET A 113 1.17 8.14 -8.09
N ARG A 114 0.75 7.59 -6.95
CA ARG A 114 1.65 6.88 -6.02
C ARG A 114 2.18 5.58 -6.60
N LEU A 115 1.34 4.83 -7.32
CA LEU A 115 1.75 3.60 -7.98
C LEU A 115 2.85 3.87 -9.00
N LYS A 116 2.64 4.87 -9.87
CA LYS A 116 3.62 5.29 -10.87
C LYS A 116 4.93 5.74 -10.21
N GLU A 117 4.85 6.61 -9.21
CA GLU A 117 6.03 7.09 -8.48
C GLU A 117 6.82 5.95 -7.84
N TYR A 118 6.15 4.95 -7.27
CA TYR A 118 6.82 3.80 -6.66
C TYR A 118 7.47 2.89 -7.69
N GLN A 119 6.84 2.69 -8.84
CA GLN A 119 7.44 1.95 -9.96
C GLN A 119 8.68 2.67 -10.51
N GLU A 120 8.63 4.00 -10.69
CA GLU A 120 9.77 4.81 -11.13
C GLU A 120 10.93 4.73 -10.12
N ASN A 121 10.63 4.93 -8.82
CA ASN A 121 11.63 4.79 -7.76
C ASN A 121 12.27 3.41 -7.73
N PHE A 122 11.48 2.36 -8.00
CA PHE A 122 12.00 1.01 -8.11
C PHE A 122 12.94 0.86 -9.31
N GLU A 123 12.55 1.34 -10.49
CA GLU A 123 13.39 1.26 -11.70
C GLU A 123 14.74 1.96 -11.51
N GLU A 124 14.77 3.10 -10.82
CA GLU A 124 16.00 3.83 -10.50
C GLU A 124 16.90 3.09 -9.50
N SER A 125 16.33 2.27 -8.63
CA SER A 125 17.03 1.62 -7.52
C SER A 125 17.13 0.09 -7.63
N LYS A 126 16.63 -0.51 -8.72
CA LYS A 126 16.54 -1.96 -8.91
C LYS A 126 17.86 -2.71 -8.78
N THR A 127 18.98 -2.06 -9.13
CA THR A 127 20.33 -2.63 -9.00
C THR A 127 20.77 -2.81 -7.55
N MET A 128 20.11 -2.13 -6.61
CA MET A 128 20.40 -2.21 -5.17
C MET A 128 19.65 -3.35 -4.48
N PHE A 129 18.71 -4.03 -5.16
CA PHE A 129 17.88 -5.06 -4.56
C PHE A 129 18.27 -6.47 -5.03
N ASP A 130 18.44 -7.38 -4.08
CA ASP A 130 18.50 -8.82 -4.34
C ASP A 130 17.09 -9.41 -4.22
N PHE A 131 16.40 -9.51 -5.35
CA PHE A 131 15.03 -10.03 -5.48
C PHE A 131 14.85 -11.44 -4.92
N LYS A 132 15.93 -12.24 -4.86
CA LYS A 132 15.86 -13.60 -4.32
C LYS A 132 15.81 -13.62 -2.79
N LYS A 133 16.15 -12.50 -2.14
CA LYS A 133 16.24 -12.41 -0.68
C LYS A 133 15.18 -11.51 -0.06
N GLN A 134 14.70 -10.50 -0.78
CA GLN A 134 13.79 -9.51 -0.22
C GLN A 134 12.74 -9.06 -1.25
N ASN A 135 11.54 -8.79 -0.76
CA ASN A 135 10.51 -8.11 -1.53
C ASN A 135 10.87 -6.61 -1.60
N PRO A 136 11.32 -6.07 -2.74
CA PRO A 136 11.79 -4.69 -2.86
C PRO A 136 10.68 -3.68 -2.59
N TRP A 137 9.42 -4.05 -2.85
CA TRP A 137 8.26 -3.19 -2.65
C TRP A 137 8.07 -2.80 -1.19
N ILE A 138 8.53 -3.62 -0.25
CA ILE A 138 8.53 -3.23 1.18
C ILE A 138 9.38 -1.97 1.36
N SER A 139 10.60 -1.93 0.82
CA SER A 139 11.49 -0.79 0.95
C SER A 139 10.97 0.42 0.16
N ILE A 140 10.58 0.22 -1.10
CA ILE A 140 10.09 1.28 -1.99
C ILE A 140 8.85 1.96 -1.41
N CYS A 141 7.82 1.20 -1.04
CA CYS A 141 6.60 1.77 -0.48
C CYS A 141 6.84 2.40 0.89
N SER A 142 7.76 1.86 1.70
CA SER A 142 8.11 2.46 2.99
C SER A 142 8.78 3.81 2.84
N ILE A 143 9.72 3.93 1.89
CA ILE A 143 10.42 5.19 1.60
C ILE A 143 9.42 6.20 1.05
N GLY A 144 8.69 5.85 -0.01
CA GLY A 144 7.71 6.74 -0.62
C GLY A 144 6.64 7.22 0.37
N GLY A 145 5.98 6.29 1.07
CA GLY A 145 4.99 6.62 2.09
C GLY A 145 5.53 7.51 3.21
N PHE A 146 6.75 7.24 3.69
CA PHE A 146 7.42 8.09 4.67
C PHE A 146 7.71 9.50 4.15
N LEU A 147 8.22 9.63 2.93
CA LEU A 147 8.49 10.92 2.31
C LEU A 147 7.19 11.71 2.12
N HIS A 148 6.11 11.11 1.66
CA HIS A 148 4.84 11.83 1.55
C HIS A 148 4.27 12.23 2.91
N ILE A 149 4.33 11.36 3.91
CA ILE A 149 3.86 11.69 5.28
C ILE A 149 4.65 12.88 5.82
N THR A 150 5.96 12.94 5.58
CA THR A 150 6.85 14.01 6.06
C THR A 150 7.00 15.19 5.10
N ARG A 151 6.32 15.19 3.94
CA ARG A 151 6.49 16.17 2.85
C ARG A 151 7.97 16.31 2.41
N SER A 152 8.64 15.18 2.24
CA SER A 152 10.04 15.05 1.81
C SER A 152 11.06 15.67 2.79
N LYS A 153 10.66 15.91 4.04
CA LYS A 153 11.55 16.46 5.09
C LYS A 153 12.19 15.38 5.97
N GLY A 154 11.73 14.14 5.86
CA GLY A 154 12.20 13.02 6.66
C GLY A 154 13.60 12.55 6.28
N GLN A 155 14.31 11.94 7.24
CA GLN A 155 15.63 11.36 7.06
C GLN A 155 15.61 9.83 7.24
N PRO A 156 16.50 9.05 6.59
CA PRO A 156 16.50 7.58 6.68
C PRO A 156 16.66 7.02 8.10
N ASN A 157 17.30 7.76 9.00
CA ASN A 157 17.48 7.34 10.39
C ASN A 157 16.29 7.68 11.30
N ASP A 158 15.24 8.31 10.77
CA ASP A 158 14.08 8.71 11.56
C ASP A 158 13.35 7.51 12.15
N LEU A 159 13.00 7.66 13.42
CA LEU A 159 12.19 6.67 14.12
C LEU A 159 10.81 6.47 13.47
N LEU A 160 10.30 7.50 12.81
CA LEU A 160 9.07 7.43 12.03
C LEU A 160 9.23 6.51 10.82
N PHE A 161 10.33 6.63 10.08
CA PHE A 161 10.63 5.73 8.96
C PHE A 161 10.68 4.27 9.42
N LYS A 162 11.37 3.97 10.52
CA LYS A 162 11.42 2.61 11.10
C LYS A 162 10.03 2.06 11.46
N ILE A 163 9.13 2.91 11.96
CA ILE A 163 7.76 2.52 12.27
C ILE A 163 6.98 2.19 10.99
N ILE A 164 7.11 3.02 9.96
CA ILE A 164 6.46 2.80 8.66
C ILE A 164 7.00 1.53 8.00
N LEU A 165 8.32 1.35 7.97
CA LEU A 165 8.97 0.14 7.44
C LEU A 165 8.46 -1.13 8.11
N ASN A 166 8.40 -1.14 9.44
CA ASN A 166 7.84 -2.26 10.19
C ASN A 166 6.35 -2.47 9.90
N TRP A 167 5.58 -1.40 9.72
CA TRP A 167 4.16 -1.49 9.40
C TRP A 167 3.95 -2.07 7.99
N VAL A 168 4.67 -1.58 6.97
CA VAL A 168 4.63 -2.10 5.59
C VAL A 168 5.05 -3.57 5.55
N GLY A 169 6.14 -3.94 6.24
CA GLY A 169 6.60 -5.34 6.31
C GLY A 169 5.59 -6.26 7.02
N ASN A 170 4.94 -5.81 8.10
CA ASN A 170 3.90 -6.61 8.73
C ASN A 170 2.63 -6.71 7.88
N LEU A 171 2.30 -5.63 7.16
CA LEU A 171 1.15 -5.60 6.25
C LEU A 171 1.34 -6.59 5.10
N SER A 172 2.51 -6.63 4.47
CA SER A 172 2.83 -7.58 3.40
C SER A 172 2.67 -9.04 3.86
N LEU A 173 3.17 -9.38 5.05
CA LEU A 173 3.01 -10.73 5.62
C LEU A 173 1.53 -11.09 5.86
N LYS A 174 0.73 -10.15 6.37
CA LYS A 174 -0.71 -10.37 6.58
C LYS A 174 -1.46 -10.56 5.27
N MET A 175 -1.13 -9.79 4.23
CA MET A 175 -1.72 -9.93 2.89
C MET A 175 -1.37 -11.28 2.27
N LEU A 176 -0.09 -11.68 2.32
CA LEU A 176 0.34 -12.99 1.80
C LEU A 176 -0.35 -14.14 2.53
N LYS A 177 -0.46 -14.08 3.86
CA LYS A 177 -1.18 -15.09 4.63
C LYS A 177 -2.66 -15.14 4.25
N LEU A 178 -3.27 -13.98 4.00
CA LEU A 178 -4.65 -13.92 3.54
C LEU A 178 -4.79 -14.61 2.18
N THR A 179 -3.93 -14.29 1.22
CA THR A 179 -3.94 -14.92 -0.12
C THR A 179 -3.70 -16.43 -0.05
N LEU A 180 -2.72 -16.90 0.74
CA LEU A 180 -2.36 -18.32 0.89
C LEU A 180 -3.45 -19.17 1.57
N ASN A 181 -4.22 -18.59 2.50
CA ASN A 181 -5.31 -19.32 3.15
C ASN A 181 -6.52 -19.53 2.23
N TYR A 182 -6.49 -18.98 1.01
CA TYR A 182 -7.57 -19.08 0.04
C TYR A 182 -7.13 -19.63 -1.33
N SER A 183 -5.86 -20.00 -1.47
CA SER A 183 -5.30 -20.84 -2.53
C SER A 183 -5.28 -22.30 -2.09
#